data_AF-A0A2D6HMU8-F1
#
_entry.id   AF-A0A2D6HMU8-F1
#
_cell.length_a   1.000
_cell.length_b   1.000
_cell.length_c   1.000
_cell.angle_alpha   90.00
_cell.angle_beta   90.00
_cell.angle_gamma   90.00
#
_symmetry.space_group_name_H-M   'P 1'
#
loop_
_entity.id
_entity.type
_entity.pdbx_description
1 polymer ?
#
loop_
_entity_poly.entity_id
_entity_poly.type
_entity_poly.pdbx_seq_one_letter_code
_entity_poly.pdbx_strand_id
1 'polypeptide(L)'
;MSNTAAYRTGKLKDKDIIKTLKTLEAKFGKIQSNVHLGNIPLTSESEDIKLLEKSNDTAITSFDYVSELHKFTVRFRRGVAIDQDKVGVREASAYYDELYMIVGTQRSPSQQAPSTQEIIECNRLLSKFAEKNISKNLGDSGNEPLDLLQRQLTSLSSLHEKMVSDLSSERSKLSKDYTKRQKELEQNHLDRLEELKSLNKIEEDKLTKISSDLDAREKELDDREHMHVRRELSGKINDDIKSRLEKTLVSKSSNYIRMFILWLSLSATFLLAFLSIYSLNEYIEHLDMIANREKFINLELSVYKNKEWFLMLKGVLSSIGSVGFLLYSLKWLRELYNYDNNRQKELEMYAYDINRASWAIETIMESQLNKNSLPPQTWIDAVCNNLFNSSGVMNKNERLNPLGEFLSSCTHIELGSEGTKFEVNKKGVKQLANKIKNNE
;
A
#
# COMPACT_ATOMS: atom_id res chain seq x y z
N MET A 1 -91.60 -14.06 -72.64
CA MET A 1 -90.26 -13.64 -72.22
C MET A 1 -89.88 -14.50 -71.02
N SER A 2 -88.92 -15.40 -71.15
CA SER A 2 -88.43 -16.18 -70.00
C SER A 2 -87.65 -15.25 -69.10
N ASN A 3 -88.03 -15.15 -67.82
CA ASN A 3 -87.24 -14.43 -66.81
C ASN A 3 -85.99 -15.25 -66.50
N THR A 4 -84.98 -15.11 -67.35
CA THR A 4 -83.67 -15.73 -67.22
C THR A 4 -82.68 -14.72 -66.67
N ALA A 5 -82.15 -14.97 -65.48
CA ALA A 5 -81.04 -14.19 -64.94
C ALA A 5 -79.73 -14.88 -65.32
N ALA A 6 -78.90 -14.22 -66.11
CA ALA A 6 -77.58 -14.70 -66.52
C ALA A 6 -76.47 -14.00 -65.72
N TYR A 7 -75.60 -14.78 -65.10
CA TYR A 7 -74.43 -14.29 -64.37
C TYR A 7 -73.16 -14.75 -65.09
N ARG A 8 -72.32 -13.79 -65.47
CA ARG A 8 -70.97 -14.07 -65.97
C ARG A 8 -70.01 -14.16 -64.80
N THR A 9 -69.26 -15.25 -64.76
CA THR A 9 -68.29 -15.54 -63.69
C THR A 9 -66.93 -15.82 -64.30
N GLY A 10 -65.84 -15.50 -63.60
CA GLY A 10 -64.51 -15.99 -63.99
C GLY A 10 -64.46 -17.52 -63.94
N LYS A 11 -63.53 -18.13 -64.67
CA LYS A 11 -63.42 -19.59 -64.80
C LYS A 11 -63.48 -20.29 -63.45
N LEU A 12 -64.51 -21.12 -63.26
CA LEU A 12 -64.78 -21.77 -61.98
C LEU A 12 -64.02 -23.09 -61.88
N LYS A 13 -63.42 -23.31 -60.70
CA LYS A 13 -62.84 -24.60 -60.33
C LYS A 13 -63.94 -25.59 -59.98
N ASP A 14 -63.72 -26.86 -60.29
CA ASP A 14 -64.72 -27.91 -60.06
C ASP A 14 -65.12 -28.03 -58.59
N LYS A 15 -64.17 -27.79 -57.66
CA LYS A 15 -64.45 -27.72 -56.21
C LYS A 15 -65.46 -26.64 -55.83
N ASP A 16 -65.38 -25.46 -56.43
CA ASP A 16 -66.27 -24.35 -56.12
C ASP A 16 -67.65 -24.60 -56.72
N ILE A 17 -67.71 -25.19 -57.91
CA ILE A 17 -68.96 -25.66 -58.55
C ILE A 17 -69.67 -26.68 -57.65
N ILE A 18 -68.97 -27.72 -57.19
CA ILE A 18 -69.54 -28.75 -56.31
C ILE A 18 -70.02 -28.13 -54.99
N LYS A 19 -69.27 -27.19 -54.42
CA LYS A 19 -69.66 -26.48 -53.19
C LYS A 19 -70.92 -25.65 -53.38
N THR A 20 -71.07 -24.97 -54.51
CA THR A 20 -72.30 -24.22 -54.83
C THR A 20 -73.51 -25.15 -54.93
N LEU A 21 -73.34 -26.29 -55.60
CA LEU A 21 -74.38 -27.30 -55.76
C LEU A 21 -74.83 -27.87 -54.40
N LYS A 22 -73.90 -28.26 -53.53
CA LYS A 22 -74.23 -28.70 -52.15
C LYS A 22 -74.95 -27.60 -51.35
N THR A 23 -74.56 -26.34 -51.53
CA THR A 23 -75.19 -25.21 -50.83
C THR A 23 -76.62 -24.96 -51.33
N LEU A 24 -76.87 -25.16 -52.63
CA LEU A 24 -78.21 -25.07 -53.22
C LEU A 24 -79.09 -26.23 -52.76
N GLU A 25 -78.56 -27.46 -52.79
CA GLU A 25 -79.27 -28.66 -52.30
C GLU A 25 -79.66 -28.54 -50.82
N ALA A 26 -78.75 -28.08 -49.96
CA ALA A 26 -79.00 -27.93 -48.54
C ALA A 26 -80.09 -26.88 -48.21
N LYS A 27 -80.33 -25.91 -49.10
CA LYS A 27 -81.25 -24.80 -48.85
C LYS A 27 -82.60 -24.93 -49.54
N PHE A 28 -82.62 -25.51 -50.74
CA PHE A 28 -83.81 -25.54 -51.59
C PHE A 28 -84.27 -26.96 -51.96
N GLY A 29 -83.67 -27.98 -51.33
CA GLY A 29 -84.01 -29.39 -51.54
C GLY A 29 -83.61 -29.91 -52.92
N LYS A 30 -83.79 -31.19 -53.22
CA LYS A 30 -83.30 -31.79 -54.48
C LYS A 30 -84.31 -32.71 -55.13
N ILE A 31 -84.65 -32.43 -56.39
CA ILE A 31 -85.37 -33.38 -57.27
C ILE A 31 -84.39 -34.05 -58.22
N GLN A 32 -83.62 -33.28 -58.98
CA GLN A 32 -82.64 -33.79 -59.95
C GLN A 32 -81.43 -32.86 -60.00
N SER A 33 -80.23 -33.44 -60.00
CA SER A 33 -79.02 -32.71 -60.34
C SER A 33 -78.14 -33.56 -61.24
N ASN A 34 -77.89 -33.07 -62.44
CA ASN A 34 -77.03 -33.75 -63.41
C ASN A 34 -75.76 -32.91 -63.58
N VAL A 35 -74.61 -33.53 -63.32
CA VAL A 35 -73.30 -32.93 -63.58
C VAL A 35 -72.72 -33.64 -64.79
N HIS A 36 -72.25 -32.88 -65.78
CA HIS A 36 -71.67 -33.43 -67.00
C HIS A 36 -70.17 -33.17 -67.05
N LEU A 37 -69.43 -34.22 -67.38
CA LEU A 37 -68.02 -34.17 -67.71
C LEU A 37 -67.89 -34.48 -69.21
N GLY A 38 -67.82 -33.45 -70.05
CA GLY A 38 -68.00 -33.62 -71.49
C GLY A 38 -69.42 -34.08 -71.82
N ASN A 39 -69.56 -35.26 -72.42
CA ASN A 39 -70.85 -35.88 -72.77
C ASN A 39 -71.31 -36.95 -71.77
N ILE A 40 -70.58 -37.18 -70.67
CA ILE A 40 -70.91 -38.23 -69.70
C ILE A 40 -71.67 -37.61 -68.53
N PRO A 41 -72.93 -38.02 -68.26
CA PRO A 41 -73.66 -37.62 -67.06
C PRO A 41 -73.13 -38.38 -65.84
N LEU A 42 -72.78 -37.65 -64.77
CA LEU A 42 -72.42 -38.18 -63.47
C LEU A 42 -73.62 -38.05 -62.52
N THR A 43 -74.04 -39.18 -61.95
CA THR A 43 -75.08 -39.22 -60.91
C THR A 43 -74.48 -38.81 -59.56
N SER A 44 -75.24 -38.09 -58.75
CA SER A 44 -74.73 -37.33 -57.59
C SER A 44 -74.11 -38.13 -56.43
N GLU A 45 -74.13 -39.45 -56.50
CA GLU A 45 -73.60 -40.35 -55.46
C GLU A 45 -72.31 -41.08 -55.89
N SER A 46 -71.79 -40.82 -57.11
CA SER A 46 -70.57 -41.50 -57.57
C SER A 46 -69.31 -41.04 -56.83
N GLU A 47 -68.37 -41.98 -56.62
CA GLU A 47 -67.07 -41.70 -55.99
C GLU A 47 -66.25 -40.65 -56.75
N ASP A 48 -66.52 -40.48 -58.04
CA ASP A 48 -65.86 -39.53 -58.94
C ASP A 48 -66.09 -38.07 -58.53
N ILE A 49 -67.25 -37.74 -57.94
CA ILE A 49 -67.53 -36.37 -57.46
C ILE A 49 -66.68 -36.04 -56.23
N LYS A 50 -66.34 -37.04 -55.41
CA LYS A 50 -65.45 -36.86 -54.24
C LYS A 50 -63.98 -36.66 -54.66
N LEU A 51 -63.58 -37.22 -55.81
CA LEU A 51 -62.25 -37.00 -56.39
C LEU A 51 -62.14 -35.58 -56.95
N LEU A 52 -63.17 -35.09 -57.66
CA LEU A 52 -63.23 -33.72 -58.20
C LEU A 52 -63.34 -32.64 -57.11
N GLU A 53 -63.87 -32.97 -55.92
CA GLU A 53 -63.89 -32.04 -54.77
C GLU A 53 -62.48 -31.82 -54.17
N LYS A 54 -61.57 -32.78 -54.36
CA LYS A 54 -60.19 -32.71 -53.87
C LYS A 54 -59.24 -32.08 -54.88
N SER A 55 -59.52 -32.17 -56.18
CA SER A 55 -58.69 -31.57 -57.23
C SER A 55 -59.11 -30.12 -57.53
N ASN A 56 -58.17 -29.33 -58.05
CA ASN A 56 -58.39 -27.95 -58.49
C ASN A 56 -58.67 -27.88 -60.00
N ASP A 57 -59.19 -28.97 -60.56
CA ASP A 57 -59.33 -29.12 -62.00
C ASP A 57 -60.52 -28.32 -62.55
N THR A 58 -60.53 -28.16 -63.87
CA THR A 58 -61.63 -27.57 -64.61
C THR A 58 -62.11 -28.60 -65.63
N ALA A 59 -62.70 -29.70 -65.19
CA ALA A 59 -63.18 -30.79 -66.02
C ALA A 59 -64.71 -30.79 -66.18
N ILE A 60 -65.46 -30.21 -65.24
CA ILE A 60 -66.94 -30.11 -65.32
C ILE A 60 -67.34 -29.16 -66.46
N THR A 61 -67.99 -29.68 -67.50
CA THR A 61 -68.41 -28.88 -68.65
C THR A 61 -69.75 -28.19 -68.43
N SER A 62 -70.65 -28.84 -67.67
CA SER A 62 -71.94 -28.27 -67.34
C SER A 62 -72.58 -28.93 -66.13
N PHE A 63 -73.46 -28.20 -65.43
CA PHE A 63 -74.35 -28.79 -64.45
C PHE A 63 -75.76 -28.21 -64.60
N ASP A 64 -76.76 -29.05 -64.33
CA ASP A 64 -78.16 -28.67 -64.26
C ASP A 64 -78.71 -29.10 -62.91
N TYR A 65 -79.20 -28.14 -62.13
CA TYR A 65 -79.83 -28.36 -60.84
C TYR A 65 -81.29 -27.91 -60.90
N VAL A 66 -82.19 -28.81 -60.48
CA VAL A 66 -83.63 -28.57 -60.41
C VAL A 66 -84.08 -28.65 -58.94
N SER A 67 -84.59 -27.52 -58.44
CA SER A 67 -85.11 -27.39 -57.07
C SER A 67 -86.43 -28.17 -56.87
N GLU A 68 -86.78 -28.43 -55.60
CA GLU A 68 -88.05 -29.05 -55.24
C GLU A 68 -89.27 -28.35 -55.87
N LEU A 69 -90.23 -29.16 -56.30
CA LEU A 69 -91.46 -28.75 -57.00
C LEU A 69 -91.23 -27.97 -58.32
N HIS A 70 -90.04 -28.07 -58.94
CA HIS A 70 -89.68 -27.39 -60.19
C HIS A 70 -89.78 -25.85 -60.12
N LYS A 71 -89.55 -25.28 -58.94
CA LYS A 71 -89.63 -23.84 -58.68
C LYS A 71 -88.65 -23.02 -59.54
N PHE A 72 -87.40 -23.47 -59.65
CA PHE A 72 -86.40 -22.89 -60.53
C PHE A 72 -85.33 -23.94 -60.93
N THR A 73 -84.67 -23.68 -62.05
CA THR A 73 -83.57 -24.48 -62.58
C THR A 73 -82.32 -23.60 -62.65
N VAL A 74 -81.24 -24.04 -62.03
CA VAL A 74 -79.93 -23.38 -62.15
C VAL A 74 -79.09 -24.21 -63.12
N ARG A 75 -78.61 -23.55 -64.18
CA ARG A 75 -77.76 -24.17 -65.19
C ARG A 75 -76.41 -23.48 -65.22
N PHE A 76 -75.36 -24.27 -65.13
CA PHE A 76 -74.01 -23.82 -65.40
C PHE A 76 -73.51 -24.46 -66.67
N ARG A 77 -72.76 -23.66 -67.42
CA ARG A 77 -72.19 -24.10 -68.68
C ARG A 77 -70.85 -23.38 -68.85
N ARG A 78 -69.79 -24.14 -69.16
CA ARG A 78 -68.45 -23.60 -69.41
C ARG A 78 -68.38 -22.82 -70.72
N GLY A 79 -67.74 -21.65 -70.73
CA GLY A 79 -67.70 -20.73 -71.87
C GLY A 79 -68.91 -19.81 -71.98
N VAL A 80 -68.92 -18.98 -73.02
CA VAL A 80 -69.83 -17.84 -73.18
C VAL A 80 -70.78 -18.07 -74.36
N ALA A 81 -72.07 -17.76 -74.19
CA ALA A 81 -73.04 -17.76 -75.27
C ALA A 81 -72.79 -16.59 -76.22
N ILE A 82 -72.79 -16.87 -77.53
CA ILE A 82 -72.57 -15.86 -78.58
C ILE A 82 -73.78 -14.90 -78.67
N ASP A 83 -74.97 -15.38 -78.28
CA ASP A 83 -76.23 -14.63 -78.33
C ASP A 83 -77.05 -14.92 -77.06
N GLN A 84 -77.49 -13.88 -76.35
CA GLN A 84 -78.12 -14.01 -75.02
C GLN A 84 -79.48 -14.73 -75.08
N ASP A 85 -80.13 -14.75 -76.24
CA ASP A 85 -81.46 -15.33 -76.43
C ASP A 85 -81.44 -16.75 -77.05
N LYS A 86 -80.28 -17.27 -77.47
CA LYS A 86 -80.14 -18.60 -78.08
C LYS A 86 -79.15 -19.46 -77.31
N VAL A 87 -79.69 -20.24 -76.37
CA VAL A 87 -78.97 -21.13 -75.43
C VAL A 87 -78.14 -22.26 -76.11
N GLY A 88 -78.12 -22.36 -77.44
CA GLY A 88 -77.56 -23.50 -78.16
C GLY A 88 -76.14 -23.33 -78.75
N VAL A 89 -75.69 -22.11 -79.07
CA VAL A 89 -74.40 -21.90 -79.76
C VAL A 89 -73.46 -21.14 -78.82
N ARG A 90 -72.35 -21.80 -78.42
CA ARG A 90 -71.45 -21.30 -77.38
C ARG A 90 -70.01 -21.27 -77.88
N GLU A 91 -69.28 -20.23 -77.52
CA GLU A 91 -67.86 -20.10 -77.79
C GLU A 91 -67.07 -20.50 -76.54
N ALA A 92 -66.02 -21.30 -76.74
CA ALA A 92 -65.17 -21.74 -75.65
C ALA A 92 -64.31 -20.56 -75.15
N SER A 93 -64.76 -19.90 -74.07
CA SER A 93 -63.97 -18.85 -73.43
C SER A 93 -62.93 -19.45 -72.49
N ALA A 94 -61.68 -18.99 -72.59
CA ALA A 94 -60.61 -19.40 -71.69
C ALA A 94 -60.75 -18.81 -70.28
N TYR A 95 -61.55 -17.75 -70.11
CA TYR A 95 -61.57 -16.91 -68.92
C TYR A 95 -62.92 -16.86 -68.20
N TYR A 96 -64.03 -17.10 -68.92
CA TYR A 96 -65.38 -16.87 -68.41
C TYR A 96 -66.26 -18.11 -68.52
N ASP A 97 -67.07 -18.29 -67.47
CA ASP A 97 -68.13 -19.28 -67.40
C ASP A 97 -69.46 -18.59 -67.10
N GLU A 98 -70.57 -19.20 -67.53
CA GLU A 98 -71.90 -18.63 -67.36
C GLU A 98 -72.82 -19.51 -66.51
N LEU A 99 -73.56 -18.82 -65.65
CA LEU A 99 -74.52 -19.39 -64.73
C LEU A 99 -75.88 -18.74 -64.98
N TYR A 100 -76.88 -19.55 -65.31
CA TYR A 100 -78.22 -19.09 -65.59
C TYR A 100 -79.19 -19.61 -64.55
N MET A 101 -80.08 -18.75 -64.11
CA MET A 101 -81.27 -19.14 -63.37
C MET A 101 -82.47 -19.04 -64.31
N ILE A 102 -83.19 -20.14 -64.46
CA ILE A 102 -84.45 -20.23 -65.19
C ILE A 102 -85.56 -20.42 -64.15
N VAL A 103 -86.44 -19.44 -64.03
CA VAL A 103 -87.59 -19.54 -63.12
C VAL A 103 -88.69 -20.38 -63.79
N GLY A 104 -89.23 -21.37 -63.07
CA GLY A 104 -90.29 -22.23 -63.57
C GLY A 104 -91.59 -21.44 -63.76
N THR A 105 -92.07 -21.34 -65.00
CA THR A 105 -93.41 -20.81 -65.28
C THR A 105 -94.41 -21.95 -65.23
N GLN A 106 -95.50 -21.82 -64.47
CA GLN A 106 -96.55 -22.84 -64.32
C GLN A 106 -97.04 -23.34 -65.68
N ARG A 107 -96.55 -24.50 -66.11
CA ARG A 107 -97.07 -25.20 -67.29
C ARG A 107 -97.73 -26.53 -66.94
N SER A 108 -97.56 -27.00 -65.70
CA SER A 108 -98.24 -28.18 -65.16
C SER A 108 -98.97 -27.87 -63.84
N PRO A 109 -100.15 -28.45 -63.58
CA PRO A 109 -100.97 -28.15 -62.40
C PRO A 109 -100.35 -28.59 -61.06
N SER A 110 -99.23 -29.33 -61.08
CA SER A 110 -98.45 -29.72 -59.89
C SER A 110 -97.30 -28.76 -59.55
N GLN A 111 -97.11 -27.68 -60.32
CA GLN A 111 -96.01 -26.72 -60.11
C GLN A 111 -96.49 -25.50 -59.31
N GLN A 112 -95.97 -25.36 -58.09
CA GLN A 112 -96.23 -24.20 -57.23
C GLN A 112 -95.32 -23.04 -57.68
N ALA A 113 -95.89 -21.86 -57.91
CA ALA A 113 -95.09 -20.69 -58.30
C ALA A 113 -94.07 -20.34 -57.20
N PRO A 114 -92.80 -20.08 -57.55
CA PRO A 114 -91.77 -19.73 -56.57
C PRO A 114 -92.13 -18.45 -55.83
N SER A 115 -91.89 -18.42 -54.51
CA SER A 115 -92.08 -17.21 -53.71
C SER A 115 -91.03 -16.16 -54.11
N THR A 116 -91.42 -14.88 -54.16
CA THR A 116 -90.51 -13.78 -54.51
C THR A 116 -89.27 -13.74 -53.60
N GLN A 117 -89.40 -14.15 -52.34
CA GLN A 117 -88.29 -14.26 -51.38
C GLN A 117 -87.28 -15.35 -51.77
N GLU A 118 -87.75 -16.51 -52.25
CA GLU A 118 -86.87 -17.62 -52.67
C GLU A 118 -86.05 -17.24 -53.91
N ILE A 119 -86.66 -16.49 -54.85
CA ILE A 119 -85.97 -15.99 -56.05
C ILE A 119 -84.89 -14.97 -55.67
N ILE A 120 -85.21 -14.03 -54.78
CA ILE A 120 -84.25 -13.02 -54.30
C ILE A 120 -83.09 -13.69 -53.56
N GLU A 121 -83.37 -14.70 -52.73
CA GLU A 121 -82.31 -15.42 -52.01
C GLU A 121 -81.43 -16.26 -52.92
N CYS A 122 -82.00 -16.94 -53.92
CA CYS A 122 -81.25 -17.68 -54.92
C CYS A 122 -80.35 -16.72 -55.71
N ASN A 123 -80.91 -15.61 -56.21
CA ASN A 123 -80.13 -14.57 -56.90
C ASN A 123 -79.05 -13.97 -56.00
N ARG A 124 -79.30 -13.78 -54.71
CA ARG A 124 -78.29 -13.31 -53.75
C ARG A 124 -77.17 -14.31 -53.53
N LEU A 125 -77.47 -15.61 -53.56
CA LEU A 125 -76.44 -16.65 -53.47
C LEU A 125 -75.62 -16.71 -54.75
N LEU A 126 -76.27 -16.74 -55.92
CA LEU A 126 -75.60 -16.79 -57.21
C LEU A 126 -74.72 -15.55 -57.45
N SER A 127 -75.21 -14.35 -57.12
CA SER A 127 -74.42 -13.11 -57.18
C SER A 127 -73.23 -13.13 -56.22
N LYS A 128 -73.38 -13.56 -54.96
CA LYS A 128 -72.24 -13.70 -54.04
C LYS A 128 -71.20 -14.69 -54.55
N PHE A 129 -71.63 -15.79 -55.16
CA PHE A 129 -70.73 -16.77 -55.76
C PHE A 129 -70.04 -16.24 -57.02
N ALA A 130 -70.74 -15.44 -57.82
CA ALA A 130 -70.17 -14.72 -58.94
C ALA A 130 -69.14 -13.68 -58.48
N GLU A 131 -69.52 -12.78 -57.56
CA GLU A 131 -68.68 -11.68 -57.04
C GLU A 131 -67.38 -12.16 -56.38
N LYS A 132 -67.45 -13.25 -55.61
CA LYS A 132 -66.27 -13.83 -54.95
C LYS A 132 -65.18 -14.22 -55.96
N ASN A 133 -65.56 -14.62 -57.17
CA ASN A 133 -64.63 -15.04 -58.22
C ASN A 133 -64.38 -13.95 -59.27
N ILE A 134 -65.25 -12.94 -59.36
CA ILE A 134 -65.06 -11.70 -60.14
C ILE A 134 -63.95 -10.83 -59.51
N SER A 135 -63.83 -10.79 -58.17
CA SER A 135 -62.83 -9.96 -57.47
C SER A 135 -61.36 -10.32 -57.74
N LYS A 136 -61.07 -11.44 -58.41
CA LYS A 136 -59.73 -11.80 -58.88
C LYS A 136 -59.48 -11.53 -60.35
N ASN A 137 -60.51 -11.33 -61.16
CA ASN A 137 -60.40 -11.20 -62.62
C ASN A 137 -61.57 -10.38 -63.17
N LEU A 138 -61.63 -9.08 -62.89
CA LEU A 138 -62.39 -8.12 -63.70
C LEU A 138 -61.85 -6.70 -63.52
N GLY A 139 -61.13 -6.25 -64.54
CA GLY A 139 -61.01 -4.86 -64.94
C GLY A 139 -61.16 -4.87 -66.46
N ASP A 140 -62.34 -4.49 -66.94
CA ASP A 140 -62.77 -4.55 -68.33
C ASP A 140 -62.05 -3.50 -69.18
N SER A 141 -61.58 -3.93 -70.36
CA SER A 141 -61.34 -3.15 -71.57
C SER A 141 -60.49 -1.87 -71.48
N GLY A 142 -59.19 -1.99 -71.81
CA GLY A 142 -58.42 -0.91 -72.44
C GLY A 142 -57.02 -0.61 -71.91
N ASN A 143 -56.68 -0.99 -70.67
CA ASN A 143 -55.40 -0.60 -70.04
C ASN A 143 -54.73 -1.77 -69.25
N GLU A 144 -54.62 -2.95 -69.86
CA GLU A 144 -54.00 -4.15 -69.26
C GLU A 144 -52.61 -3.96 -68.60
N PRO A 145 -51.67 -3.14 -69.10
CA PRO A 145 -50.40 -2.93 -68.41
C PRO A 145 -50.51 -2.01 -67.17
N LEU A 146 -51.50 -1.12 -67.12
CA LEU A 146 -51.66 -0.14 -66.03
C LEU A 146 -52.30 -0.76 -64.79
N ASP A 147 -53.29 -1.63 -64.96
CA ASP A 147 -53.94 -2.33 -63.84
C ASP A 147 -53.02 -3.42 -63.23
N LEU A 148 -52.22 -4.09 -64.06
CA LEU A 148 -51.17 -5.00 -63.60
C LEU A 148 -50.10 -4.25 -62.79
N LEU A 149 -49.69 -3.06 -63.26
CA LEU A 149 -48.81 -2.16 -62.51
C LEU A 149 -49.44 -1.69 -61.20
N GLN A 150 -50.72 -1.34 -61.19
CA GLN A 150 -51.41 -0.88 -59.98
C GLN A 150 -51.54 -2.00 -58.95
N ARG A 151 -51.81 -3.24 -59.36
CA ARG A 151 -51.79 -4.41 -58.47
C ARG A 151 -50.39 -4.71 -57.95
N GLN A 152 -49.38 -4.66 -58.81
CA GLN A 152 -48.00 -4.81 -58.38
C GLN A 152 -47.60 -3.70 -57.41
N LEU A 153 -48.00 -2.45 -57.65
CA LEU A 153 -47.78 -1.31 -56.76
C LEU A 153 -48.50 -1.44 -55.43
N THR A 154 -49.73 -1.98 -55.41
CA THR A 154 -50.49 -2.17 -54.16
C THR A 154 -49.94 -3.34 -53.34
N SER A 155 -49.54 -4.42 -54.01
CA SER A 155 -48.81 -5.53 -53.38
C SER A 155 -47.43 -5.09 -52.89
N LEU A 156 -46.71 -4.26 -53.65
CA LEU A 156 -45.44 -3.65 -53.23
C LEU A 156 -45.66 -2.70 -52.06
N SER A 157 -46.70 -1.88 -52.09
CA SER A 157 -47.02 -0.93 -51.03
C SER A 157 -47.34 -1.68 -49.74
N SER A 158 -48.14 -2.74 -49.79
CA SER A 158 -48.48 -3.54 -48.60
C SER A 158 -47.30 -4.39 -48.11
N LEU A 159 -46.44 -4.90 -49.00
CA LEU A 159 -45.20 -5.57 -48.63
C LEU A 159 -44.23 -4.57 -48.00
N HIS A 160 -44.09 -3.38 -48.58
CA HIS A 160 -43.23 -2.32 -48.08
C HIS A 160 -43.74 -1.81 -46.74
N GLU A 161 -45.05 -1.65 -46.55
CA GLU A 161 -45.66 -1.32 -45.26
C GLU A 161 -45.37 -2.38 -44.20
N LYS A 162 -45.52 -3.67 -44.54
CA LYS A 162 -45.12 -4.78 -43.63
C LYS A 162 -43.63 -4.78 -43.34
N MET A 163 -42.78 -4.61 -44.35
CA MET A 163 -41.33 -4.57 -44.21
C MET A 163 -40.89 -3.38 -43.34
N VAL A 164 -41.48 -2.20 -43.53
CA VAL A 164 -41.21 -1.01 -42.71
C VAL A 164 -41.70 -1.23 -41.29
N SER A 165 -42.88 -1.83 -41.09
CA SER A 165 -43.38 -2.19 -39.77
C SER A 165 -42.45 -3.18 -39.06
N ASP A 166 -42.08 -4.28 -39.72
CA ASP A 166 -41.19 -5.30 -39.17
C ASP A 166 -39.81 -4.71 -38.85
N LEU A 167 -39.24 -3.94 -39.76
CA LEU A 167 -37.94 -3.27 -39.59
C LEU A 167 -38.00 -2.21 -38.47
N SER A 168 -39.12 -1.51 -38.30
CA SER A 168 -39.32 -0.61 -37.15
C SER A 168 -39.39 -1.37 -35.82
N SER A 169 -40.06 -2.53 -35.82
CA SER A 169 -40.19 -3.38 -34.63
C SER A 169 -38.86 -4.03 -34.24
N GLU A 170 -38.07 -4.49 -35.22
CA GLU A 170 -36.73 -5.01 -35.01
C GLU A 170 -35.76 -3.91 -34.56
N ARG A 171 -35.79 -2.73 -35.19
CA ARG A 171 -34.99 -1.58 -34.73
C ARG A 171 -35.32 -1.20 -33.30
N SER A 172 -36.60 -1.23 -32.92
CA SER A 172 -37.03 -0.95 -31.55
C SER A 172 -36.50 -1.99 -30.56
N LYS A 173 -36.60 -3.28 -30.87
CA LYS A 173 -36.04 -4.37 -30.05
C LYS A 173 -34.53 -4.26 -29.92
N LEU A 174 -33.85 -4.12 -31.05
CA LEU A 174 -32.40 -3.99 -31.14
C LEU A 174 -31.92 -2.76 -30.36
N SER A 175 -32.58 -1.61 -30.50
CA SER A 175 -32.27 -0.42 -29.70
C SER A 175 -32.43 -0.67 -28.20
N LYS A 176 -33.49 -1.35 -27.77
CA LYS A 176 -33.67 -1.71 -26.35
C LYS A 176 -32.56 -2.63 -25.86
N ASP A 177 -32.21 -3.67 -26.63
CA ASP A 177 -31.13 -4.59 -26.28
C ASP A 177 -29.76 -3.90 -26.24
N TYR A 178 -29.49 -3.00 -27.18
CA TYR A 178 -28.27 -2.18 -27.17
C TYR A 178 -28.21 -1.28 -25.93
N THR A 179 -29.29 -0.58 -25.60
CA THR A 179 -29.33 0.26 -24.39
C THR A 179 -29.17 -0.56 -23.11
N LYS A 180 -29.72 -1.78 -23.08
CA LYS A 180 -29.59 -2.69 -21.94
C LYS A 180 -28.14 -3.17 -21.79
N ARG A 181 -27.52 -3.65 -22.87
CA ARG A 181 -26.11 -4.07 -22.87
C ARG A 181 -25.17 -2.92 -22.53
N GLN A 182 -25.45 -1.72 -23.03
CA GLN A 182 -24.65 -0.55 -22.71
C GLN A 182 -24.72 -0.24 -21.21
N LYS A 183 -25.93 -0.27 -20.62
CA LYS A 183 -26.10 -0.09 -19.17
C LYS A 183 -25.42 -1.20 -18.36
N GLU A 184 -25.55 -2.47 -18.77
CA GLU A 184 -24.88 -3.59 -18.09
C GLU A 184 -23.35 -3.46 -18.17
N LEU A 185 -22.80 -3.04 -19.32
CA LEU A 185 -21.36 -2.81 -19.48
C LEU A 185 -20.88 -1.60 -18.67
N GLU A 186 -21.63 -0.50 -18.66
CA GLU A 186 -21.31 0.68 -17.84
C GLU A 186 -21.35 0.33 -16.35
N GLN A 187 -22.35 -0.43 -15.90
CA GLN A 187 -22.47 -0.90 -14.52
C GLN A 187 -21.28 -1.80 -14.14
N ASN A 188 -20.98 -2.82 -14.95
CA ASN A 188 -19.85 -3.72 -14.70
C ASN A 188 -18.51 -2.97 -14.68
N HIS A 189 -18.37 -1.95 -15.53
CA HIS A 189 -17.17 -1.12 -15.56
C HIS A 189 -17.05 -0.25 -14.31
N LEU A 190 -18.15 0.33 -13.83
CA LEU A 190 -18.20 1.07 -12.58
C LEU A 190 -17.88 0.18 -11.38
N ASP A 191 -18.52 -0.99 -11.30
CA ASP A 191 -18.28 -1.96 -10.23
C ASP A 191 -16.81 -2.40 -10.21
N ARG A 192 -16.21 -2.64 -11.38
CA ARG A 192 -14.79 -3.02 -11.47
C ARG A 192 -13.85 -1.87 -11.08
N LEU A 193 -14.20 -0.63 -11.43
CA LEU A 193 -13.43 0.54 -11.00
C LEU A 193 -13.51 0.74 -9.48
N GLU A 194 -14.67 0.52 -8.87
CA GLU A 194 -14.82 0.58 -7.41
C GLU A 194 -14.04 -0.52 -6.71
N GLU A 195 -14.07 -1.75 -7.23
CA GLU A 195 -13.28 -2.86 -6.71
C GLU A 195 -11.78 -2.55 -6.78
N LEU A 196 -11.28 -2.08 -7.93
CA LEU A 196 -9.88 -1.70 -8.11
C LEU A 196 -9.48 -0.54 -7.19
N LYS A 197 -10.33 0.47 -7.01
CA LYS A 197 -10.09 1.56 -6.05
C LYS A 197 -10.01 1.04 -4.62
N SER A 198 -10.88 0.10 -4.24
CA SER A 198 -10.87 -0.50 -2.90
C SER A 198 -9.59 -1.30 -2.65
N LEU A 199 -9.13 -2.06 -3.65
CA LEU A 199 -7.89 -2.83 -3.60
C LEU A 199 -6.67 -1.92 -3.48
N ASN A 200 -6.57 -0.88 -4.32
CA ASN A 200 -5.48 0.08 -4.25
C ASN A 200 -5.42 0.77 -2.88
N LYS A 201 -6.58 1.15 -2.32
CA LYS A 201 -6.63 1.76 -0.99
C LYS A 201 -6.14 0.79 0.11
N ILE A 202 -6.50 -0.49 0.01
CA ILE A 202 -6.01 -1.53 0.94
C ILE A 202 -4.50 -1.70 0.79
N GLU A 203 -3.97 -1.65 -0.42
CA GLU A 203 -2.52 -1.74 -0.67
C GLU A 203 -1.78 -0.50 -0.15
N GLU A 204 -2.30 0.71 -0.38
CA GLU A 204 -1.76 1.95 0.21
C GLU A 204 -1.78 1.90 1.74
N ASP A 205 -2.86 1.42 2.35
CA ASP A 205 -2.96 1.22 3.80
C ASP A 205 -1.96 0.18 4.32
N LYS A 206 -1.64 -0.85 3.53
CA LYS A 206 -0.58 -1.83 3.87
C LYS A 206 0.80 -1.20 3.74
N LEU A 207 1.07 -0.49 2.65
CA LEU A 207 2.35 0.16 2.40
C LEU A 207 2.65 1.22 3.45
N THR A 208 1.67 2.03 3.84
CA THR A 208 1.81 3.03 4.90
C THR A 208 2.04 2.39 6.27
N LYS A 209 1.37 1.27 6.58
CA LYS A 209 1.66 0.50 7.80
C LYS A 209 3.09 -0.04 7.79
N ILE A 210 3.51 -0.64 6.68
CA ILE A 210 4.87 -1.18 6.52
C ILE A 210 5.90 -0.06 6.63
N SER A 211 5.70 1.08 5.95
CA SER A 211 6.63 2.21 6.05
C SER A 211 6.69 2.76 7.48
N SER A 212 5.56 2.84 8.18
CA SER A 212 5.55 3.28 9.58
C SER A 212 6.25 2.30 10.54
N ASP A 213 6.14 0.98 10.29
CA ASP A 213 6.83 -0.06 11.06
C ASP A 213 8.34 -0.04 10.76
N LEU A 214 8.73 0.19 9.51
CA LEU A 214 10.12 0.35 9.11
C LEU A 214 10.74 1.62 9.72
N ASP A 215 10.06 2.76 9.67
CA ASP A 215 10.54 4.00 10.30
C ASP A 215 10.68 3.86 11.82
N ALA A 216 9.76 3.12 12.46
CA ALA A 216 9.84 2.82 13.89
C ALA A 216 11.06 1.93 14.20
N ARG A 217 11.30 0.89 13.38
CA ARG A 217 12.49 0.03 13.52
C ARG A 217 13.80 0.76 13.23
N GLU A 218 13.82 1.64 12.24
CA GLU A 218 15.02 2.43 11.92
C GLU A 218 15.40 3.32 13.09
N LYS A 219 14.43 4.03 13.69
CA LYS A 219 14.66 4.81 14.92
C LYS A 219 15.15 3.95 16.08
N GLU A 220 14.54 2.77 16.28
CA GLU A 220 14.97 1.85 17.34
C GLU A 220 16.40 1.34 17.11
N LEU A 221 16.80 1.10 15.86
CA LEU A 221 18.16 0.68 15.50
C LEU A 221 19.17 1.80 15.69
N ASP A 222 18.86 3.02 15.27
CA ASP A 222 19.73 4.20 15.43
C ASP A 222 19.98 4.50 16.93
N ASP A 223 18.93 4.44 17.75
CA ASP A 223 19.03 4.58 19.22
C ASP A 223 19.92 3.49 19.85
N ARG A 224 19.78 2.23 19.39
CA ARG A 224 20.63 1.12 19.84
C ARG A 224 22.07 1.30 19.42
N GLU A 225 22.33 1.77 18.19
CA GLU A 225 23.68 2.01 17.69
C GLU A 225 24.39 3.09 18.50
N HIS A 226 23.71 4.21 18.79
CA HIS A 226 24.25 5.26 19.65
C HIS A 226 24.60 4.76 21.06
N MET A 227 23.79 3.86 21.63
CA MET A 227 24.10 3.22 22.92
C MET A 227 25.28 2.26 22.83
N HIS A 228 25.39 1.48 21.76
CA HIS A 228 26.51 0.56 21.55
C HIS A 228 27.84 1.29 21.35
N VAL A 229 27.87 2.31 20.50
CA VAL A 229 29.07 3.14 20.25
C VAL A 229 29.53 3.80 21.56
N ARG A 230 28.59 4.25 22.39
CA ARG A 230 28.91 4.82 23.70
C ARG A 230 29.52 3.79 24.66
N ARG A 231 28.94 2.60 24.78
CA ARG A 231 29.49 1.51 25.62
C ARG A 231 30.88 1.11 25.15
N GLU A 232 31.12 1.05 23.84
CA GLU A 232 32.43 0.78 23.28
C GLU A 232 33.44 1.89 23.63
N LEU A 233 33.04 3.16 23.54
CA LEU A 233 33.88 4.30 23.92
C LEU A 233 34.21 4.28 25.41
N SER A 234 33.23 4.06 26.28
CA SER A 234 33.45 3.92 27.73
C SER A 234 34.36 2.74 28.06
N GLY A 235 34.20 1.62 27.36
CA GLY A 235 35.10 0.46 27.45
C GLY A 235 36.54 0.82 27.07
N LYS A 236 36.74 1.47 25.92
CA LYS A 236 38.05 1.95 25.46
C LYS A 236 38.69 2.94 26.43
N ILE A 237 37.92 3.87 27.00
CA ILE A 237 38.42 4.82 28.01
C ILE A 237 38.85 4.06 29.27
N ASN A 238 38.06 3.11 29.74
CA ASN A 238 38.39 2.30 30.91
C ASN A 238 39.66 1.45 30.65
N ASP A 239 39.77 0.86 29.47
CA ASP A 239 40.94 0.06 29.08
C ASP A 239 42.18 0.93 28.89
N ASP A 240 42.07 2.14 28.32
CA ASP A 240 43.19 3.10 28.25
C ASP A 240 43.63 3.50 29.66
N ILE A 241 42.68 3.82 30.57
CA ILE A 241 42.99 4.15 31.97
C ILE A 241 43.65 2.98 32.68
N LYS A 242 43.15 1.75 32.54
CA LYS A 242 43.80 0.54 33.08
C LYS A 242 45.20 0.37 32.53
N SER A 243 45.38 0.55 31.21
CA SER A 243 46.69 0.48 30.58
C SER A 243 47.66 1.55 31.09
N ARG A 244 47.14 2.72 31.48
CA ARG A 244 47.91 3.82 32.09
C ARG A 244 48.15 3.64 33.59
N LEU A 245 47.31 2.90 34.28
CA LEU A 245 47.54 2.47 35.67
C LEU A 245 48.60 1.36 35.72
N GLU A 246 48.57 0.42 34.77
CA GLU A 246 49.58 -0.64 34.63
C GLU A 246 50.93 -0.11 34.17
N LYS A 247 50.95 0.90 33.28
CA LYS A 247 52.18 1.60 32.90
C LYS A 247 52.58 2.54 34.03
N THR A 248 53.78 2.35 34.56
CA THR A 248 54.33 3.18 35.64
C THR A 248 54.17 4.67 35.32
N LEU A 249 53.43 5.38 36.19
CA LEU A 249 53.03 6.80 36.03
C LEU A 249 54.20 7.77 35.91
N VAL A 250 55.41 7.30 36.18
CA VAL A 250 56.62 8.07 36.11
C VAL A 250 57.22 7.89 34.73
N SER A 251 57.17 8.94 33.92
CA SER A 251 57.94 9.02 32.67
C SER A 251 59.36 8.53 32.92
N LYS A 252 59.88 7.65 32.05
CA LYS A 252 61.20 7.02 32.20
C LYS A 252 62.29 8.05 32.54
N SER A 253 62.22 9.24 31.93
CA SER A 253 63.11 10.38 32.19
C SER A 253 63.05 10.88 33.64
N SER A 254 61.86 11.00 34.23
CA SER A 254 61.70 11.41 35.64
C SER A 254 62.22 10.34 36.61
N ASN A 255 62.06 9.06 36.27
CA ASN A 255 62.61 7.98 37.08
C ASN A 255 64.15 8.00 37.08
N TYR A 256 64.80 8.29 35.94
CA TYR A 256 66.26 8.44 35.89
C TYR A 256 66.76 9.60 36.77
N ILE A 257 66.08 10.75 36.77
CA ILE A 257 66.46 11.88 37.62
C ILE A 257 66.28 11.53 39.11
N ARG A 258 65.17 10.90 39.47
CA ARG A 258 64.90 10.41 40.83
C ARG A 258 66.00 9.43 41.29
N MET A 259 66.32 8.44 40.46
CA MET A 259 67.37 7.47 40.74
C MET A 259 68.74 8.14 40.83
N PHE A 260 69.04 9.12 39.99
CA PHE A 260 70.29 9.88 40.05
C PHE A 260 70.45 10.64 41.37
N ILE A 261 69.38 11.30 41.86
CA ILE A 261 69.39 12.00 43.15
C ILE A 261 69.64 11.00 44.30
N LEU A 262 68.99 9.82 44.25
CA LEU A 262 69.22 8.77 45.24
C LEU A 262 70.67 8.30 45.22
N TRP A 263 71.20 7.96 44.04
CA TRP A 263 72.60 7.54 43.87
C TRP A 263 73.58 8.61 44.33
N LEU A 264 73.31 9.89 44.06
CA LEU A 264 74.13 11.01 44.52
C LEU A 264 74.13 11.11 46.06
N SER A 265 72.96 11.00 46.69
CA SER A 265 72.86 11.02 48.17
C SER A 265 73.51 9.81 48.84
N LEU A 266 73.39 8.63 48.21
CA LEU A 266 74.00 7.39 48.69
C LEU A 266 75.52 7.43 48.52
N SER A 267 76.00 7.95 47.39
CA SER A 267 77.42 8.16 47.11
C SER A 267 78.03 9.15 48.09
N ALA A 268 77.35 10.26 48.39
CA ALA A 268 77.78 11.22 49.41
C ALA A 268 77.85 10.58 50.81
N THR A 269 76.85 9.76 51.16
CA THR A 269 76.83 8.99 52.42
C THR A 269 78.04 8.05 52.51
N PHE A 270 78.32 7.31 51.44
CA PHE A 270 79.43 6.37 51.36
C PHE A 270 80.79 7.08 51.40
N LEU A 271 80.95 8.18 50.67
CA LEU A 271 82.18 8.97 50.65
C LEU A 271 82.47 9.55 52.05
N LEU A 272 81.46 10.12 52.73
CA LEU A 272 81.62 10.64 54.08
C LEU A 272 81.86 9.52 55.12
N ALA A 273 81.25 8.35 54.97
CA ALA A 273 81.55 7.19 55.81
C ALA A 273 83.00 6.73 55.60
N PHE A 274 83.44 6.63 54.35
CA PHE A 274 84.80 6.26 53.99
C PHE A 274 85.83 7.28 54.52
N LEU A 275 85.57 8.58 54.36
CA LEU A 275 86.41 9.65 54.89
C LEU A 275 86.49 9.60 56.42
N SER A 276 85.37 9.27 57.09
CA SER A 276 85.33 9.09 58.54
C SER A 276 86.21 7.92 58.97
N ILE A 277 86.09 6.75 58.34
CA ILE A 277 86.90 5.56 58.66
C ILE A 277 88.38 5.85 58.39
N TYR A 278 88.70 6.46 57.25
CA TYR A 278 90.08 6.83 56.91
C TYR A 278 90.69 7.80 57.93
N SER A 279 89.94 8.84 58.34
CA SER A 279 90.41 9.79 59.36
C SER A 279 90.62 9.15 60.74
N LEU A 280 89.81 8.15 61.10
CA LEU A 280 89.97 7.40 62.34
C LEU A 280 91.20 6.47 62.29
N ASN A 281 91.45 5.83 61.14
CA ASN A 281 92.65 5.02 60.95
C ASN A 281 93.93 5.88 61.01
N GLU A 282 93.95 7.03 60.33
CA GLU A 282 95.06 8.00 60.43
C GLU A 282 95.28 8.48 61.88
N TYR A 283 94.20 8.67 62.64
CA TYR A 283 94.28 9.03 64.05
C TYR A 283 94.89 7.91 64.91
N ILE A 284 94.49 6.64 64.69
CA ILE A 284 95.03 5.48 65.40
C ILE A 284 96.52 5.29 65.10
N GLU A 285 96.92 5.38 63.82
CA GLU A 285 98.33 5.30 63.41
C GLU A 285 99.16 6.43 64.02
N HIS A 286 98.62 7.66 64.09
CA HIS A 286 99.28 8.79 64.73
C HIS A 286 99.49 8.58 66.23
N LEU A 287 98.51 7.99 66.94
CA LEU A 287 98.63 7.66 68.36
C LEU A 287 99.68 6.58 68.62
N ASP A 288 99.76 5.54 67.77
CA ASP A 288 100.76 4.48 67.88
C ASP A 288 102.18 5.01 67.61
N MET A 289 102.33 5.94 66.65
CA MET A 289 103.60 6.63 66.42
C MET A 289 104.03 7.52 67.60
N ILE A 290 103.10 8.13 68.34
CA ILE A 290 103.43 8.92 69.53
C ILE A 290 103.80 8.01 70.71
N ALA A 291 103.05 6.91 70.91
CA ALA A 291 103.30 5.96 71.99
C ALA A 291 104.68 5.27 71.87
N ASN A 292 105.13 4.97 70.65
CA ASN A 292 106.43 4.33 70.41
C ASN A 292 107.63 5.31 70.40
N ARG A 293 107.41 6.63 70.50
CA ARG A 293 108.44 7.67 70.26
C ARG A 293 108.78 8.51 71.49
N GLU A 294 108.67 7.94 72.69
CA GLU A 294 109.05 8.56 73.98
C GLU A 294 110.53 9.06 74.07
N LYS A 295 111.37 8.91 73.03
CA LYS A 295 112.80 9.26 73.09
C LYS A 295 113.28 10.41 72.20
N PHE A 296 112.46 11.08 71.40
CA PHE A 296 112.95 12.18 70.55
C PHE A 296 112.14 13.49 70.67
N ILE A 297 112.67 14.39 71.51
CA ILE A 297 112.74 15.86 71.38
C ILE A 297 111.42 16.66 71.41
N ASN A 298 111.24 17.39 72.51
CA ASN A 298 110.11 18.26 72.89
C ASN A 298 109.85 19.51 71.99
N LEU A 299 110.45 19.63 70.80
CA LEU A 299 110.31 20.82 69.95
C LEU A 299 109.31 20.62 68.78
N GLU A 300 109.00 19.38 68.42
CA GLU A 300 108.07 19.06 67.32
C GLU A 300 106.62 18.89 67.79
N LEU A 301 106.38 18.83 69.11
CA LEU A 301 105.10 18.46 69.74
C LEU A 301 103.93 19.44 69.46
N SER A 302 104.22 20.70 69.16
CA SER A 302 103.18 21.74 68.97
C SER A 302 102.46 21.64 67.62
N VAL A 303 103.14 21.16 66.58
CA VAL A 303 102.56 20.96 65.23
C VAL A 303 101.70 19.70 65.20
N TYR A 304 102.09 18.65 65.95
CA TYR A 304 101.33 17.40 66.04
C TYR A 304 100.05 17.54 66.87
N LYS A 305 100.08 18.31 67.97
CA LYS A 305 98.89 18.53 68.81
C LYS A 305 97.74 19.23 68.06
N ASN A 306 98.04 20.14 67.15
CA ASN A 306 97.04 20.80 66.31
C ASN A 306 96.45 19.86 65.25
N LYS A 307 97.20 18.84 64.82
CA LYS A 307 96.78 17.85 63.83
C LYS A 307 95.83 16.81 64.43
N GLU A 308 96.02 16.41 65.69
CA GLU A 308 95.17 15.43 66.40
C GLU A 308 93.72 15.89 66.55
N TRP A 309 93.51 17.10 67.09
CA TRP A 309 92.16 17.66 67.24
C TRP A 309 91.47 17.82 65.88
N PHE A 310 92.22 18.24 64.85
CA PHE A 310 91.69 18.39 63.50
C PHE A 310 91.24 17.06 62.90
N LEU A 311 92.00 15.97 63.07
CA LEU A 311 91.64 14.64 62.60
C LEU A 311 90.40 14.09 63.32
N MET A 312 90.34 14.25 64.65
CA MET A 312 89.17 13.83 65.44
C MET A 312 87.92 14.62 65.03
N LEU A 313 88.03 15.95 64.89
CA LEU A 313 86.93 16.81 64.46
C LEU A 313 86.46 16.45 63.06
N LYS A 314 87.38 16.22 62.11
CA LYS A 314 87.07 15.79 60.74
C LYS A 314 86.31 14.45 60.74
N GLY A 315 86.73 13.48 61.54
CA GLY A 315 86.06 12.18 61.65
C GLY A 315 84.65 12.29 62.23
N VAL A 316 84.49 13.06 63.32
CA VAL A 316 83.17 13.29 63.95
C VAL A 316 82.23 14.06 63.00
N LEU A 317 82.71 15.10 62.33
CA LEU A 317 81.89 15.88 61.41
C LEU A 317 81.48 15.05 60.18
N SER A 318 82.40 14.22 59.68
CA SER A 318 82.14 13.31 58.55
C SER A 318 81.15 12.21 58.91
N SER A 319 81.21 11.66 60.13
CA SER A 319 80.25 10.63 60.59
C SER A 319 78.84 11.22 60.78
N ILE A 320 78.72 12.39 61.41
CA ILE A 320 77.44 13.12 61.53
C ILE A 320 76.88 13.44 60.14
N GLY A 321 77.73 13.91 59.22
CA GLY A 321 77.35 14.17 57.84
C GLY A 321 76.82 12.91 57.14
N SER A 322 77.53 11.78 57.26
CA SER A 322 77.11 10.50 56.68
C SER A 322 75.74 10.06 57.19
N VAL A 323 75.52 10.07 58.52
CA VAL A 323 74.22 9.73 59.11
C VAL A 323 73.12 10.71 58.65
N GLY A 324 73.44 12.00 58.57
CA GLY A 324 72.51 13.02 58.07
C GLY A 324 72.05 12.77 56.63
N PHE A 325 72.99 12.47 55.72
CA PHE A 325 72.67 12.15 54.32
C PHE A 325 71.88 10.84 54.18
N LEU A 326 72.17 9.84 55.02
CA LEU A 326 71.42 8.59 55.06
C LEU A 326 69.97 8.84 55.49
N LEU A 327 69.75 9.55 56.59
CA LEU A 327 68.40 9.90 57.05
C LEU A 327 67.64 10.75 56.02
N TYR A 328 68.33 11.68 55.35
CA TYR A 328 67.76 12.43 54.25
C TYR A 328 67.31 11.53 53.10
N SER A 329 68.14 10.58 52.66
CA SER A 329 67.77 9.65 51.59
C SER A 329 66.57 8.78 51.94
N LEU A 330 66.47 8.30 53.19
CA LEU A 330 65.33 7.52 53.68
C LEU A 330 64.05 8.35 53.72
N LYS A 331 64.14 9.59 54.21
CA LYS A 331 63.01 10.53 54.22
C LYS A 331 62.53 10.81 52.80
N TRP A 332 63.46 11.09 51.89
CA TRP A 332 63.15 11.36 50.48
C TRP A 332 62.51 10.15 49.81
N LEU A 333 63.02 8.93 50.05
CA LEU A 333 62.44 7.70 49.49
C LEU A 333 61.01 7.47 50.01
N ARG A 334 60.77 7.69 51.32
CA ARG A 334 59.42 7.59 51.91
C ARG A 334 58.47 8.63 51.31
N GLU A 335 58.91 9.87 51.16
CA GLU A 335 58.11 10.95 50.58
C GLU A 335 57.76 10.64 49.12
N LEU A 336 58.73 10.15 48.35
CA LEU A 336 58.54 9.74 46.96
C LEU A 336 57.52 8.59 46.85
N TYR A 337 57.66 7.56 47.68
CA TYR A 337 56.74 6.43 47.72
C TYR A 337 55.31 6.87 48.08
N ASN A 338 55.17 7.72 49.10
CA ASN A 338 53.87 8.24 49.50
C ASN A 338 53.24 9.11 48.40
N TYR A 339 54.03 9.91 47.71
CA TYR A 339 53.57 10.73 46.59
C TYR A 339 53.07 9.87 45.42
N ASP A 340 53.82 8.83 45.04
CA ASP A 340 53.44 7.94 43.94
C ASP A 340 52.19 7.11 44.31
N ASN A 341 52.09 6.63 45.56
CA ASN A 341 50.90 5.91 46.05
C ASN A 341 49.65 6.81 46.08
N ASN A 342 49.79 8.06 46.51
CA ASN A 342 48.67 9.01 46.49
C ASN A 342 48.22 9.31 45.05
N ARG A 343 49.17 9.49 44.12
CA ARG A 343 48.88 9.66 42.69
C ARG A 343 48.14 8.44 42.09
N GLN A 344 48.53 7.23 42.47
CA GLN A 344 47.83 6.01 42.05
C GLN A 344 46.40 5.98 42.57
N LYS A 345 46.19 6.22 43.86
CA LYS A 345 44.85 6.29 44.46
C LYS A 345 43.97 7.35 43.82
N GLU A 346 44.53 8.54 43.54
CA GLU A 346 43.80 9.58 42.82
C GLU A 346 43.34 9.09 41.45
N LEU A 347 44.20 8.44 40.68
CA LEU A 347 43.85 7.91 39.36
C LEU A 347 42.85 6.76 39.41
N GLU A 348 42.93 5.89 40.42
CA GLU A 348 41.92 4.87 40.68
C GLU A 348 40.56 5.51 41.00
N MET A 349 40.53 6.51 41.89
CA MET A 349 39.31 7.27 42.18
C MET A 349 38.75 7.95 40.93
N TYR A 350 39.60 8.55 40.09
CA TYR A 350 39.19 9.12 38.80
C TYR A 350 38.59 8.05 37.87
N ALA A 351 39.16 6.85 37.82
CA ALA A 351 38.64 5.75 37.01
C ALA A 351 37.24 5.32 37.50
N TYR A 352 37.07 5.20 38.82
CA TYR A 352 35.77 4.88 39.42
C TYR A 352 34.73 5.97 39.18
N ASP A 353 35.11 7.24 39.27
CA ASP A 353 34.24 8.37 38.98
C ASP A 353 33.82 8.42 37.50
N ILE A 354 34.74 8.16 36.57
CA ILE A 354 34.40 8.05 35.13
C ILE A 354 33.37 6.95 34.90
N ASN A 355 33.55 5.78 35.53
CA ASN A 355 32.60 4.67 35.39
C ASN A 355 31.22 5.01 35.98
N ARG A 356 31.21 5.61 37.18
CA ARG A 356 29.98 6.06 37.85
C ARG A 356 29.26 7.13 37.03
N ALA A 357 29.98 8.08 36.43
CA ALA A 357 29.43 9.09 35.55
C ALA A 357 28.86 8.49 34.26
N SER A 358 29.58 7.54 33.64
CA SER A 358 29.13 6.83 32.45
C SER A 358 27.79 6.13 32.73
N TRP A 359 27.69 5.44 33.86
CA TRP A 359 26.47 4.75 34.26
C TRP A 359 25.32 5.72 34.59
N ALA A 360 25.62 6.85 35.25
CA ALA A 360 24.62 7.87 35.53
C ALA A 360 23.99 8.42 34.25
N ILE A 361 24.82 8.74 33.26
CA ILE A 361 24.34 9.29 32.00
C ILE A 361 23.59 8.23 31.18
N GLU A 362 24.06 6.99 31.18
CA GLU A 362 23.36 5.86 30.56
C GLU A 362 21.96 5.70 31.16
N THR A 363 21.86 5.71 32.49
CA THR A 363 20.57 5.59 33.19
C THR A 363 19.65 6.77 32.92
N ILE A 364 20.19 8.01 32.85
CA ILE A 364 19.40 9.20 32.49
C ILE A 364 18.86 9.07 31.06
N MET A 365 19.69 8.62 30.13
CA MET A 365 19.33 8.46 28.73
C MET A 365 18.31 7.32 28.53
N GLU A 366 18.49 6.17 29.18
CA GLU A 366 17.51 5.08 29.18
C GLU A 366 16.17 5.48 29.81
N SER A 367 16.19 6.31 30.87
CA SER A 367 14.97 6.85 31.48
C SER A 367 14.26 7.85 30.57
N GLN A 368 15.01 8.67 29.83
CA GLN A 368 14.46 9.60 28.84
C GLN A 368 13.81 8.85 27.66
N LEU A 369 14.50 7.85 27.12
CA LEU A 369 14.03 7.01 26.01
C LEU A 369 12.74 6.25 26.36
N ASN A 370 12.68 5.65 27.56
CA ASN A 370 11.56 4.77 27.92
C ASN A 370 10.31 5.49 28.45
N LYS A 371 10.42 6.70 29.04
CA LYS A 371 9.30 7.29 29.80
C LYS A 371 9.12 8.81 29.71
N ASN A 372 9.88 9.57 28.90
CA ASN A 372 9.83 11.05 28.87
C ASN A 372 9.84 11.70 30.28
N SER A 373 10.35 10.99 31.29
CA SER A 373 10.44 11.47 32.66
C SER A 373 11.89 11.35 33.08
N LEU A 374 12.44 12.49 33.51
CA LEU A 374 13.76 12.50 34.10
C LEU A 374 13.72 11.64 35.37
N PRO A 375 14.78 10.86 35.64
CA PRO A 375 14.90 10.19 36.92
C PRO A 375 14.86 11.24 38.05
N PRO A 376 14.40 10.87 39.26
CA PRO A 376 14.29 11.80 40.38
C PRO A 376 15.60 12.58 40.57
N GLN A 377 15.53 13.92 40.62
CA GLN A 377 16.71 14.79 40.74
C GLN A 377 17.57 14.42 41.96
N THR A 378 16.94 13.94 43.04
CA THR A 378 17.62 13.45 44.24
C THR A 378 18.57 12.27 43.97
N TRP A 379 18.25 11.42 42.99
CA TRP A 379 19.13 10.32 42.59
C TRP A 379 20.28 10.81 41.72
N ILE A 380 20.02 11.73 40.78
CA ILE A 380 21.06 12.34 39.94
C ILE A 380 22.07 13.07 40.85
N ASP A 381 21.58 13.87 41.78
CA ASP A 381 22.41 14.55 42.77
C ASP A 381 23.20 13.54 43.60
N ALA A 382 22.60 12.44 44.06
CA ALA A 382 23.32 11.40 44.79
C ALA A 382 24.42 10.70 43.97
N VAL A 383 24.22 10.48 42.65
CA VAL A 383 25.21 9.83 41.77
C VAL A 383 26.25 10.82 41.24
N CYS A 384 25.91 12.10 41.10
CA CYS A 384 26.84 13.16 40.70
C CYS A 384 27.58 13.79 41.89
N ASN A 385 27.09 13.61 43.12
CA ASN A 385 27.76 14.12 44.31
C ASN A 385 29.14 13.47 44.49
N ASN A 386 30.13 14.32 44.74
CA ASN A 386 31.53 13.94 44.96
C ASN A 386 32.23 13.32 43.73
N LEU A 387 31.66 13.45 42.53
CA LEU A 387 32.31 13.05 41.29
C LEU A 387 33.50 13.97 41.00
N PHE A 388 34.69 13.41 40.77
CA PHE A 388 35.93 14.15 40.49
C PHE A 388 36.41 15.07 41.61
N ASN A 389 35.91 14.89 42.83
CA ASN A 389 36.48 15.54 44.00
C ASN A 389 37.81 14.86 44.32
N SER A 390 38.86 15.26 43.61
CA SER A 390 40.22 14.94 43.99
C SER A 390 40.42 15.40 45.43
N SER A 391 40.84 14.48 46.28
CA SER A 391 41.17 14.65 47.71
C SER A 391 42.34 15.63 47.98
N GLY A 392 42.53 16.63 47.12
CA GLY A 392 43.58 17.64 47.14
C GLY A 392 43.09 19.09 47.12
N VAL A 393 41.78 19.35 46.97
CA VAL A 393 41.22 20.67 47.33
C VAL A 393 40.88 20.64 48.83
N MET A 394 41.92 20.51 49.65
CA MET A 394 41.88 21.14 50.97
C MET A 394 41.57 22.61 50.70
N ASN A 395 40.46 23.10 51.27
CA ASN A 395 40.04 24.48 51.26
C ASN A 395 41.25 25.43 51.19
N LYS A 396 41.47 26.04 50.02
CA LYS A 396 42.53 27.04 49.79
C LYS A 396 42.42 28.21 50.79
N ASN A 397 41.26 28.36 51.41
CA ASN A 397 40.95 29.35 52.43
C ASN A 397 41.60 29.07 53.80
N GLU A 398 42.07 27.85 54.08
CA GLU A 398 42.57 27.50 55.42
C GLU A 398 44.10 27.64 55.53
N ARG A 399 44.85 27.49 54.42
CA ARG A 399 46.31 27.66 54.38
C ARG A 399 46.78 29.08 54.04
N LEU A 400 45.89 29.96 53.56
CA LEU A 400 46.22 31.35 53.22
C LEU A 400 46.11 32.32 54.41
N ASN A 401 45.46 31.92 55.52
CA ASN A 401 45.35 32.77 56.71
C ASN A 401 46.69 33.11 57.39
N PRO A 402 47.61 32.16 57.66
CA PRO A 402 48.84 32.51 58.39
C PRO A 402 49.82 33.35 57.55
N LEU A 403 49.89 33.13 56.23
CA LEU A 403 50.80 33.85 55.33
C LEU A 403 50.22 35.21 54.90
N GLY A 404 48.89 35.28 54.71
CA GLY A 404 48.17 36.54 54.49
C GLY A 404 48.22 37.47 55.71
N GLU A 405 48.10 36.93 56.93
CA GLU A 405 48.31 37.72 58.15
C GLU A 405 49.78 38.16 58.30
N PHE A 406 50.74 37.30 57.98
CA PHE A 406 52.17 37.66 58.00
C PHE A 406 52.49 38.80 57.02
N LEU A 407 51.98 38.72 55.79
CA LEU A 407 52.15 39.76 54.78
C LEU A 407 51.40 41.05 55.13
N SER A 408 50.22 40.96 55.77
CA SER A 408 49.50 42.15 56.26
C SER A 408 50.22 42.86 57.41
N SER A 409 51.08 42.16 58.13
CA SER A 409 51.87 42.71 59.24
C SER A 409 53.20 43.36 58.80
N CYS A 410 53.63 43.11 57.57
CA CYS A 410 54.84 43.69 56.97
C CYS A 410 54.49 44.98 56.21
N THR A 411 55.01 46.12 56.69
CA THR A 411 54.67 47.44 56.14
C THR A 411 55.55 47.87 54.97
N HIS A 412 56.73 47.27 54.80
CA HIS A 412 57.57 47.53 53.64
C HIS A 412 58.35 46.27 53.22
N ILE A 413 58.30 45.97 51.92
CA ILE A 413 58.99 44.85 51.29
C ILE A 413 59.83 45.42 50.15
N GLU A 414 61.15 45.45 50.32
CA GLU A 414 62.09 45.77 49.25
C GLU A 414 62.66 44.46 48.67
N LEU A 415 62.38 44.22 47.37
CA LEU A 415 62.99 43.13 46.61
C LEU A 415 64.20 43.68 45.84
N GLY A 416 65.40 43.35 46.33
CA GLY A 416 66.67 43.60 45.63
C GLY A 416 67.38 42.28 45.26
N SER A 417 68.35 42.36 44.35
CA SER A 417 69.14 41.21 43.85
C SER A 417 70.05 40.55 44.90
N GLU A 418 70.08 41.05 46.13
CA GLU A 418 70.82 40.45 47.26
C GLU A 418 69.91 39.82 48.34
N GLY A 419 68.63 39.59 48.01
CA GLY A 419 67.66 38.95 48.90
C GLY A 419 66.64 39.91 49.49
N THR A 420 65.53 39.36 49.99
CA THR A 420 64.38 40.09 50.50
C THR A 420 64.61 40.61 51.92
N LYS A 421 64.56 41.93 52.11
CA LYS A 421 64.58 42.56 53.44
C LYS A 421 63.15 42.92 53.85
N PHE A 422 62.76 42.55 55.07
CA PHE A 422 61.43 42.80 55.62
C PHE A 422 61.55 43.78 56.80
N GLU A 423 60.90 44.94 56.70
CA GLU A 423 60.76 45.86 57.82
C GLU A 423 59.37 45.74 58.45
N VAL A 424 59.35 45.34 59.73
CA VAL A 424 58.12 45.15 60.50
C VAL A 424 57.98 46.27 61.52
N ASN A 425 56.86 46.99 61.50
CA ASN A 425 56.57 48.07 62.44
C ASN A 425 56.30 47.53 63.86
N LYS A 426 56.73 48.25 64.91
CA LYS A 426 56.53 47.89 66.34
C LYS A 426 55.07 47.57 66.70
N LYS A 427 54.09 48.12 65.98
CA LYS A 427 52.65 47.78 66.15
C LYS A 427 52.30 46.39 65.63
N GLY A 428 52.89 45.94 64.51
CA GLY A 428 52.66 44.61 63.92
C GLY A 428 53.27 43.49 64.76
N VAL A 429 54.49 43.69 65.29
CA VAL A 429 55.15 42.74 66.21
C VAL A 429 54.32 42.53 67.49
N LYS A 430 53.69 43.58 68.02
CA LYS A 430 52.88 43.51 69.24
C LYS A 430 51.55 42.76 69.04
N GLN A 431 50.97 42.83 67.84
CA GLN A 431 49.78 42.05 67.48
C GLN A 431 50.10 40.56 67.28
N LEU A 432 51.24 40.26 66.65
CA LEU A 432 51.74 38.90 66.48
C LEU A 432 52.07 38.24 67.82
N ALA A 433 52.75 38.96 68.72
CA ALA A 433 53.08 38.47 70.06
C ALA A 433 51.83 38.22 70.93
N ASN A 434 50.83 39.11 70.88
CA ASN A 434 49.58 38.93 71.64
C ASN A 434 48.74 37.74 71.14
N LYS A 435 48.79 37.42 69.84
CA LYS A 435 48.06 36.26 69.29
C LYS A 435 48.78 34.93 69.51
N ILE A 436 50.12 34.90 69.50
CA ILE A 436 50.90 33.70 69.88
C ILE A 436 50.63 33.34 71.35
N LYS A 437 50.52 34.35 72.23
CA LYS A 437 50.21 34.16 73.64
C LYS A 437 48.75 33.71 73.92
N ASN A 438 47.86 33.81 72.94
CA ASN A 438 46.47 33.36 73.04
C ASN A 438 46.21 32.01 72.33
N ASN A 439 47.23 31.42 71.71
CA ASN A 439 47.14 30.13 71.00
C ASN A 439 48.00 29.03 71.67
N GLU A 440 48.58 29.31 72.84
CA GLU A 440 48.89 28.33 73.90
C GLU A 440 47.71 28.28 74.87
#